data_AF-A0A2S9IZ37-F1
#
_entry.id   AF-A0A2S9IZ37-F1
#
_cell.length_a   1.000
_cell.length_b   1.000
_cell.length_c   1.000
_cell.angle_alpha   90.00
_cell.angle_beta   90.00
_cell.angle_gamma   90.00
#
_symmetry.space_group_name_H-M   'P 1'
#
loop_
_entity.id
_entity.type
_entity.pdbx_description
1 polymer ?
#
loop_
_entity_poly.entity_id
_entity_poly.type
_entity_poly.pdbx_seq_one_letter_code
_entity_poly.pdbx_strand_id
1 'polypeptide(L)'
;MTTRSDTAGSASERACAGYRLHGKYGVPHAEIAFVLGVEERIYLNRLRRGGIDPDMTKRADDLPLDVEEILANIRNELVRLTEGGKVPDKAAVDALGSLARALKAFIELARENTVQPAPAADPVAVKPEELRDALARIDRRINELADVRAAEIIQRRHEGQFEGQSGDGGGQGVVLPGA
;
A
#
# COMPACT_ATOMS: atom_id res chain seq x y z
N MET A 1 -27.57 -27.50 6.57
CA MET A 1 -27.17 -26.64 7.71
C MET A 1 -25.66 -26.77 7.83
N THR A 2 -24.77 -25.78 7.67
CA THR A 2 -24.88 -24.33 7.52
C THR A 2 -23.48 -23.88 7.04
N THR A 3 -23.32 -23.39 5.81
CA THR A 3 -22.08 -22.72 5.36
C THR A 3 -22.47 -21.41 4.67
N ARG A 4 -22.70 -20.38 5.48
CA ARG A 4 -23.08 -19.05 5.01
C ARG A 4 -22.39 -18.01 5.88
N SER A 5 -21.05 -18.03 5.92
CA SER A 5 -20.25 -17.03 6.66
C SER A 5 -19.07 -16.44 5.86
N ASP A 6 -18.55 -17.11 4.83
CA ASP A 6 -17.30 -16.69 4.17
C ASP A 6 -17.47 -15.63 3.06
N THR A 7 -18.70 -15.38 2.62
CA THR A 7 -18.97 -14.39 1.56
C THR A 7 -18.99 -12.94 2.07
N ALA A 8 -19.20 -12.74 3.38
CA ALA A 8 -19.26 -11.42 3.98
C ALA A 8 -17.86 -10.80 4.18
N GLY A 9 -16.88 -11.59 4.62
CA GLY A 9 -15.49 -11.16 4.79
C GLY A 9 -14.86 -10.74 3.47
N SER A 10 -14.96 -11.60 2.45
CA SER A 10 -14.43 -11.31 1.11
C SER A 10 -15.10 -10.11 0.42
N ALA A 11 -16.38 -9.83 0.69
CA ALA A 11 -17.07 -8.67 0.13
C ALA A 11 -16.63 -7.35 0.78
N SER A 12 -16.39 -7.35 2.10
CA SER A 12 -15.90 -6.19 2.82
C SER A 12 -14.44 -5.88 2.46
N GLU A 13 -13.59 -6.90 2.41
CA GLU A 13 -12.18 -6.76 2.02
C GLU A 13 -12.04 -6.21 0.60
N ARG A 14 -12.84 -6.71 -0.35
CA ARG A 14 -12.87 -6.18 -1.72
C ARG A 14 -13.35 -4.74 -1.78
N ALA A 15 -14.33 -4.37 -0.95
CA ALA A 15 -14.78 -2.98 -0.86
C ALA A 15 -13.66 -2.06 -0.33
N CYS A 16 -12.97 -2.48 0.73
CA CYS A 16 -11.82 -1.77 1.29
C CYS A 16 -10.66 -1.65 0.29
N ALA A 17 -10.35 -2.73 -0.46
CA ALA A 17 -9.33 -2.71 -1.50
C ALA A 17 -9.70 -1.71 -2.62
N GLY A 18 -10.96 -1.71 -3.05
CA GLY A 18 -11.49 -0.72 -3.99
C GLY A 18 -11.36 0.72 -3.46
N TYR A 19 -11.64 0.95 -2.17
CA TYR A 19 -11.47 2.27 -1.56
C TYR A 19 -10.00 2.75 -1.56
N ARG A 20 -9.03 1.83 -1.39
CA ARG A 20 -7.60 2.17 -1.53
C ARG A 20 -7.24 2.56 -2.95
N LEU A 21 -7.90 1.98 -3.96
CA LEU A 21 -7.72 2.41 -5.36
C LEU A 21 -8.24 3.82 -5.59
N HIS A 22 -9.40 4.14 -5.01
CA HIS A 22 -9.94 5.51 -5.02
C HIS A 22 -8.95 6.49 -4.37
N GLY A 23 -8.53 6.23 -3.14
CA GLY A 23 -7.65 7.16 -2.40
C GLY A 23 -6.23 7.28 -2.96
N LYS A 24 -5.69 6.26 -3.64
CA LYS A 24 -4.31 6.29 -4.16
C LYS A 24 -4.22 6.71 -5.63
N TYR A 25 -5.23 6.40 -6.43
CA TYR A 25 -5.18 6.57 -7.88
C TYR A 25 -6.34 7.40 -8.44
N GLY A 26 -7.21 7.94 -7.58
CA GLY A 26 -8.33 8.78 -8.00
C GLY A 26 -9.43 8.03 -8.76
N VAL A 27 -9.46 6.70 -8.69
CA VAL A 27 -10.45 5.90 -9.42
C VAL A 27 -11.86 6.21 -8.89
N PRO A 28 -12.83 6.58 -9.74
CA PRO A 28 -14.20 6.87 -9.32
C PRO A 28 -14.87 5.67 -8.62
N HIS A 29 -15.68 5.93 -7.60
CA HIS A 29 -16.44 4.89 -6.89
C HIS A 29 -17.38 4.11 -7.82
N ALA A 30 -17.96 4.75 -8.83
CA ALA A 30 -18.77 4.11 -9.85
C ALA A 30 -18.00 3.04 -10.64
N GLU A 31 -16.74 3.31 -11.03
CA GLU A 31 -15.90 2.36 -11.76
C GLU A 31 -15.47 1.19 -10.87
N ILE A 32 -15.13 1.46 -9.61
CA ILE A 32 -14.82 0.41 -8.62
C ILE A 32 -16.03 -0.49 -8.39
N ALA A 33 -17.21 0.08 -8.19
CA ALA A 33 -18.45 -0.68 -8.00
C ALA A 33 -18.76 -1.56 -9.21
N PHE A 34 -18.56 -1.01 -10.41
CA PHE A 34 -18.71 -1.72 -11.67
C PHE A 34 -17.76 -2.93 -11.78
N VAL A 35 -16.47 -2.78 -11.47
CA VAL A 35 -15.50 -3.88 -11.44
C VAL A 35 -15.87 -4.94 -10.41
N LEU A 36 -16.41 -4.52 -9.26
CA LEU A 36 -16.88 -5.42 -8.21
C LEU A 36 -18.24 -6.08 -8.52
N GLY A 37 -18.87 -5.77 -9.65
CA GLY A 37 -20.15 -6.33 -10.07
C GLY A 37 -21.31 -5.93 -9.17
N VAL A 38 -21.25 -4.74 -8.57
CA VAL A 38 -22.30 -4.22 -7.67
C VAL A 38 -22.70 -2.81 -8.08
N GLU A 39 -23.92 -2.41 -7.74
CA GLU A 39 -24.31 -1.01 -7.88
C GLU A 39 -23.46 -0.11 -6.97
N GLU A 40 -23.16 1.10 -7.44
CA GLU A 40 -22.38 2.08 -6.69
C GLU A 40 -22.96 2.33 -5.29
N ARG A 41 -24.29 2.46 -5.18
CA ARG A 41 -24.99 2.61 -3.90
C ARG A 41 -24.70 1.44 -2.93
N ILE A 42 -24.64 0.21 -3.44
CA ILE A 42 -24.35 -0.99 -2.65
C ILE A 42 -22.89 -0.96 -2.19
N TYR A 43 -21.96 -0.59 -3.07
CA TYR A 43 -20.55 -0.45 -2.74
C TYR A 43 -20.33 0.62 -1.66
N LEU A 44 -20.89 1.82 -1.81
CA LEU A 44 -20.79 2.90 -0.82
C LEU A 44 -21.40 2.49 0.53
N ASN A 45 -22.53 1.78 0.52
CA ASN A 45 -23.12 1.25 1.75
C ASN A 45 -22.24 0.19 2.43
N ARG A 46 -21.51 -0.62 1.66
CA ARG A 46 -20.54 -1.58 2.23
C ARG A 46 -19.37 -0.86 2.89
N LEU A 47 -18.86 0.20 2.28
CA LEU A 47 -17.82 1.04 2.89
C LEU A 47 -18.29 1.63 4.22
N ARG A 48 -19.46 2.27 4.24
CA ARG A 48 -20.02 2.86 5.47
C ARG A 48 -20.25 1.82 6.56
N ARG A 49 -20.72 0.62 6.20
CA ARG A 49 -20.86 -0.50 7.14
C ARG A 49 -19.52 -1.02 7.66
N GLY A 50 -18.45 -0.87 6.88
CA GLY A 50 -17.07 -1.13 7.28
C GLY A 50 -16.40 0.02 8.03
N GLY A 51 -17.13 1.09 8.35
CA GLY A 51 -16.59 2.27 9.03
C GLY A 51 -15.78 3.22 8.13
N ILE A 52 -15.82 3.03 6.81
CA ILE A 52 -15.16 3.88 5.83
C ILE A 52 -16.18 4.87 5.30
N ASP A 53 -15.92 6.16 5.50
CA ASP A 53 -16.72 7.24 4.93
C ASP A 53 -16.18 7.62 3.53
N PRO A 54 -16.88 7.28 2.44
CA PRO A 54 -16.43 7.58 1.08
C PRO A 54 -16.35 9.09 0.80
N ASP A 55 -17.08 9.91 1.55
CA ASP A 55 -17.10 11.36 1.39
C ASP A 55 -15.90 12.04 2.10
N MET A 56 -15.19 11.32 2.98
CA MET A 56 -13.98 11.82 3.66
C MET A 56 -12.74 11.82 2.77
N THR A 57 -12.70 11.05 1.69
CA THR A 57 -11.54 11.01 0.78
C THR A 57 -11.35 12.29 -0.02
N LYS A 58 -12.40 13.11 -0.19
CA LYS A 58 -12.25 14.47 -0.70
C LYS A 58 -11.31 15.32 0.17
N ARG A 59 -11.17 14.99 1.46
CA ARG A 59 -10.25 15.69 2.37
C ARG A 59 -8.80 15.23 2.30
N ALA A 60 -8.50 14.11 1.64
CA ALA A 60 -7.11 13.70 1.42
C ALA A 60 -6.44 14.56 0.34
N ASP A 61 -7.21 15.08 -0.61
CA ASP A 61 -6.81 16.18 -1.49
C ASP A 61 -6.88 17.54 -0.77
N ASP A 62 -7.69 17.67 0.30
CA ASP A 62 -7.71 18.85 1.18
C ASP A 62 -6.61 18.85 2.25
N LEU A 63 -5.37 18.51 1.87
CA LEU A 63 -4.25 19.18 2.52
C LEU A 63 -3.80 20.38 1.67
N PRO A 64 -4.56 21.50 1.59
CA PRO A 64 -3.97 22.76 1.18
C PRO A 64 -3.38 23.38 2.44
N LEU A 65 -2.53 22.65 3.16
CA LEU A 65 -1.47 23.35 3.87
C LEU A 65 -0.58 23.76 2.72
N ASP A 66 -0.86 24.93 2.14
CA ASP A 66 -0.12 25.53 1.03
C ASP A 66 1.35 25.47 1.44
N VAL A 67 2.06 24.45 0.94
CA VAL A 67 3.36 24.10 1.48
C VAL A 67 4.33 25.21 1.11
N GLU A 68 4.07 25.89 0.00
CA GLU A 68 4.67 27.15 -0.39
C GLU A 68 4.41 28.27 0.63
N GLU A 69 3.20 28.40 1.20
CA GLU A 69 2.90 29.33 2.30
C GLU A 69 3.67 28.98 3.58
N ILE A 70 3.73 27.70 3.95
CA ILE A 70 4.51 27.24 5.12
C ILE A 70 6.00 27.51 4.91
N LEU A 71 6.52 27.22 3.72
CA LEU A 71 7.90 27.52 3.36
C LEU A 71 8.17 29.03 3.33
N ALA A 72 7.24 29.84 2.84
CA ALA A 72 7.34 31.30 2.85
C ALA A 72 7.37 31.83 4.28
N ASN A 73 6.54 31.29 5.17
CA ASN A 73 6.50 31.66 6.59
C ASN A 73 7.81 31.25 7.31
N ILE A 74 8.33 30.05 7.06
CA ILE A 74 9.63 29.61 7.60
C ILE A 74 10.77 30.48 7.08
N ARG A 75 10.74 30.84 5.78
CA ARG A 75 11.74 31.72 5.17
C ARG A 75 11.67 33.14 5.74
N ASN A 76 10.48 33.68 5.94
CA ASN A 76 10.30 35.00 6.55
C ASN A 76 10.78 35.01 8.00
N GLU A 77 10.55 33.93 8.75
CA GLU A 77 11.02 33.82 10.12
C GLU A 77 12.55 33.68 10.20
N LEU A 78 13.17 32.97 9.25
CA LEU A 78 14.61 32.95 9.07
C LEU A 78 15.17 34.36 8.79
N VAL A 79 14.56 35.11 7.88
CA VAL A 79 14.96 36.49 7.55
C VAL A 79 14.82 37.39 8.78
N ARG A 80 13.70 37.29 9.51
CA ARG A 80 13.45 38.07 10.72
C ARG A 80 14.44 37.79 11.85
N LEU A 81 14.87 36.54 12.00
CA LEU A 81 15.92 36.14 12.93
C LEU A 81 17.31 36.66 12.51
N THR A 82 17.55 36.87 11.21
CA THR A 82 18.81 37.46 10.71
C THR A 82 18.82 38.99 10.74
N GLU A 83 17.67 39.64 10.62
CA GLU A 83 17.53 41.11 10.58
C GLU A 83 17.30 41.75 11.97
N GLY A 84 16.80 40.98 12.95
CA GLY A 84 16.39 41.47 14.28
C GLY A 84 17.50 41.88 15.26
N GLY A 85 18.76 42.04 14.81
CA GLY A 85 19.86 42.60 15.60
C GLY A 85 20.38 41.76 16.78
N LYS A 86 19.77 40.60 17.07
CA LYS A 86 20.31 39.57 17.96
C LYS A 86 20.83 38.43 17.11
N VAL A 87 22.14 38.19 17.14
CA VAL A 87 22.77 37.06 16.43
C VAL A 87 22.18 35.76 16.99
N PRO A 88 21.41 35.00 16.20
CA PRO A 88 20.89 33.72 16.65
C PRO A 88 22.05 32.74 16.85
N ASP A 89 21.95 31.88 17.86
CA ASP A 89 22.95 30.85 18.09
C ASP A 89 23.08 29.98 16.83
N LYS A 90 24.32 29.67 16.45
CA LYS A 90 24.64 28.88 15.25
C LYS A 90 23.80 27.60 15.14
N ALA A 91 23.52 26.94 16.27
CA ALA A 91 22.68 25.75 16.35
C ALA A 91 21.24 25.99 15.89
N ALA A 92 20.66 27.15 16.16
CA ALA A 92 19.30 27.50 15.74
C ALA A 92 19.22 27.74 14.22
N VAL A 93 20.23 28.42 13.66
CA VAL A 93 20.34 28.64 12.22
C VAL A 93 20.53 27.32 11.46
N ASP A 94 21.40 26.44 11.98
CA ASP A 94 21.64 25.12 11.40
C ASP A 94 20.39 24.22 11.47
N ALA A 95 19.65 24.26 12.58
CA ALA A 95 18.40 23.50 12.75
C ALA A 95 17.31 23.95 11.78
N LEU A 96 17.12 25.26 11.63
CA LEU A 96 16.16 25.83 10.67
C LEU A 96 16.56 25.55 9.22
N GLY A 97 17.85 25.66 8.89
CA GLY A 97 18.35 25.29 7.56
C GLY A 97 18.21 23.79 7.26
N SER A 98 18.30 22.93 8.28
CA SER A 98 18.04 21.49 8.16
C SER A 98 16.54 21.22 7.93
N LEU A 99 15.67 21.91 8.67
CA LEU A 99 14.22 21.82 8.52
C LEU A 99 13.77 22.24 7.12
N ALA A 100 14.27 23.36 6.60
CA ALA A 100 13.96 23.84 5.26
C ALA A 100 14.39 22.84 4.16
N ARG A 101 15.55 22.19 4.33
CA ARG A 101 16.03 21.13 3.42
C ARG A 101 15.16 19.87 3.50
N ALA A 102 14.77 19.45 4.71
CA ALA A 102 13.91 18.29 4.92
C ALA A 102 12.51 18.51 4.29
N LEU A 103 11.94 19.71 4.46
CA LEU A 103 10.67 20.09 3.84
C LEU A 103 10.77 20.14 2.31
N LYS A 104 11.84 20.70 1.75
CA LYS A 104 12.07 20.69 0.30
C LYS A 104 12.13 19.26 -0.26
N ALA A 105 12.89 18.37 0.40
CA ALA A 105 12.99 16.97 -0.02
C ALA A 105 11.63 16.24 0.09
N PHE A 106 10.84 16.55 1.12
CA PHE A 106 9.49 16.02 1.25
C PHE A 106 8.56 16.51 0.13
N ILE A 107 8.66 17.77 -0.28
CA ILE A 107 7.88 18.32 -1.42
C ILE A 107 8.29 17.67 -2.72
N GLU A 108 9.58 17.52 -2.99
CA GLU A 108 10.08 16.83 -4.19
C GLU A 108 9.57 15.38 -4.23
N LEU A 109 9.62 14.66 -3.10
CA LEU A 109 9.09 13.30 -2.96
C LEU A 109 7.56 13.22 -3.09
N ALA A 110 6.83 14.19 -2.53
CA ALA A 110 5.39 14.29 -2.67
C ALA A 110 5.01 14.55 -4.13
N ARG A 111 5.76 15.44 -4.80
CA ARG A 111 5.55 15.79 -6.21
C ARG A 111 5.80 14.61 -7.13
N GLU A 112 6.85 13.82 -6.86
CA GLU A 112 7.14 12.55 -7.55
C GLU A 112 6.04 11.50 -7.32
N ASN A 113 5.45 11.44 -6.12
CA ASN A 113 4.31 10.55 -5.84
C ASN A 113 2.98 11.04 -6.44
N THR A 114 2.85 12.34 -6.70
CA THR A 114 1.69 12.92 -7.41
C THR A 114 1.85 12.94 -8.93
N VAL A 115 2.91 12.34 -9.50
CA VAL A 115 2.91 12.02 -10.93
C VAL A 115 1.84 10.96 -11.14
N GLN A 116 0.61 11.43 -11.33
CA GLN A 116 -0.48 10.64 -11.84
C GLN A 116 0.01 9.98 -13.13
N PRO A 117 -0.30 8.69 -13.37
CA PRO A 117 -0.12 8.14 -14.69
C PRO A 117 -0.77 9.11 -15.68
N ALA A 118 -0.01 9.50 -16.71
CA ALA A 118 -0.48 10.40 -17.75
C ALA A 118 -1.93 10.04 -18.12
N PRO A 119 -2.82 11.03 -18.34
CA PRO A 119 -4.21 10.75 -18.68
C PRO A 119 -4.20 9.72 -19.79
N ALA A 120 -4.73 8.54 -19.47
CA ALA A 120 -4.70 7.41 -20.37
C ALA A 120 -5.20 7.92 -21.72
N ALA A 121 -4.38 7.77 -22.77
CA ALA A 121 -4.85 7.96 -24.13
C ALA A 121 -6.21 7.29 -24.25
N ASP A 122 -7.18 8.00 -24.83
CA ASP A 122 -8.62 7.67 -24.85
C ASP A 122 -8.86 6.19 -24.58
N PRO A 123 -9.52 5.81 -23.47
CA PRO A 123 -9.66 4.42 -23.10
C PRO A 123 -10.30 3.71 -24.29
N VAL A 124 -9.53 2.81 -24.92
CA VAL A 124 -10.07 1.87 -25.87
C VAL A 124 -11.22 1.21 -25.13
N ALA A 125 -12.44 1.38 -25.64
CA ALA A 125 -13.64 0.93 -24.98
C ALA A 125 -13.66 -0.61 -24.96
N VAL A 126 -12.96 -1.20 -23.98
CA VAL A 126 -12.97 -2.63 -23.72
C VAL A 126 -14.36 -2.96 -23.20
N LYS A 127 -15.03 -3.91 -23.85
CA LYS A 127 -16.35 -4.30 -23.38
C LYS A 127 -16.21 -4.93 -21.99
N PRO A 128 -17.18 -4.69 -21.09
CA PRO A 128 -17.21 -5.29 -19.76
C PRO A 128 -16.91 -6.79 -19.73
N GLU A 129 -17.40 -7.49 -20.75
CA GLU A 129 -17.28 -8.94 -20.86
C GLU A 129 -15.88 -9.39 -21.26
N GLU A 130 -15.20 -8.60 -22.08
CA GLU A 130 -13.80 -8.82 -22.44
C GLU A 130 -12.89 -8.60 -21.22
N LEU A 131 -13.20 -7.62 -20.38
CA LEU A 131 -12.47 -7.38 -19.13
C LEU A 131 -12.70 -8.52 -18.11
N ARG A 132 -13.94 -8.98 -17.95
CA ARG A 132 -14.26 -10.12 -17.07
C ARG A 132 -13.56 -11.40 -17.53
N ASP A 133 -13.56 -11.67 -18.84
CA ASP A 133 -12.87 -12.82 -19.41
C ASP A 133 -11.35 -12.73 -19.23
N ALA A 134 -10.77 -11.54 -19.40
CA ALA A 134 -9.34 -11.32 -19.18
C ALA A 134 -8.97 -11.56 -17.70
N LEU A 135 -9.75 -11.02 -16.76
CA LEU A 135 -9.53 -11.23 -15.33
C LEU A 135 -9.69 -12.71 -14.95
N ALA A 136 -10.69 -13.41 -15.49
CA ALA A 136 -10.88 -14.84 -15.26
C ALA A 136 -9.72 -15.70 -15.80
N ARG A 137 -9.07 -15.28 -16.90
CA ARG A 137 -7.86 -15.94 -17.41
C ARG A 137 -6.66 -15.69 -16.51
N ILE A 138 -6.51 -14.47 -15.99
CA ILE A 138 -5.44 -14.11 -15.06
C ILE A 138 -5.59 -14.92 -13.77
N ASP A 139 -6.78 -14.95 -13.17
CA ASP A 139 -7.03 -15.71 -11.93
C ASP A 139 -6.73 -17.19 -12.09
N ARG A 140 -7.13 -17.80 -13.21
CA ARG A 140 -6.81 -19.19 -13.52
C ARG A 140 -5.30 -19.40 -13.60
N ARG A 141 -4.58 -18.50 -14.29
CA ARG A 141 -3.13 -18.61 -14.44
C ARG A 141 -2.40 -18.44 -13.11
N ILE A 142 -2.89 -17.58 -12.23
CA ILE A 142 -2.36 -17.40 -10.87
C ILE A 142 -2.51 -18.71 -10.10
N ASN A 143 -3.68 -19.34 -10.15
CA ASN A 143 -3.92 -20.61 -9.45
C ASN A 143 -3.04 -21.74 -9.99
N GLU A 144 -2.90 -21.87 -11.32
CA GLU A 144 -1.99 -22.84 -11.93
C GLU A 144 -0.53 -22.63 -11.46
N LEU A 145 -0.06 -21.37 -11.43
CA LEU A 145 1.29 -21.05 -10.96
C LEU A 145 1.46 -21.30 -9.46
N ALA A 146 0.42 -21.07 -8.66
CA ALA A 146 0.43 -21.37 -7.24
C ALA A 146 0.54 -22.89 -6.99
N ASP A 147 -0.19 -23.69 -7.76
CA ASP A 147 -0.14 -25.16 -7.67
C ASP A 147 1.22 -25.70 -8.12
N VAL A 148 1.78 -25.18 -9.21
CA VAL A 148 3.15 -25.52 -9.66
C VAL A 148 4.16 -25.17 -8.57
N ARG A 149 4.07 -23.98 -7.99
CA ARG A 149 5.01 -23.55 -6.93
C ARG A 149 4.84 -24.37 -5.65
N ALA A 150 3.62 -24.77 -5.30
CA ALA A 150 3.36 -25.65 -4.16
C ALA A 150 3.97 -27.04 -4.40
N ALA A 151 3.82 -27.59 -5.61
CA ALA A 151 4.43 -28.86 -6.00
C ALA A 151 5.97 -28.78 -5.97
N GLU A 152 6.57 -27.70 -6.48
CA GLU A 152 8.02 -27.48 -6.40
C GLU A 152 8.53 -27.40 -4.95
N ILE A 153 7.80 -26.73 -4.06
CA ILE A 153 8.16 -26.65 -2.64
C ILE A 153 8.11 -28.04 -1.99
N ILE A 154 7.08 -28.83 -2.30
CA ILE A 154 6.96 -30.21 -1.80
C ILE A 154 8.08 -31.08 -2.35
N GLN A 155 8.39 -30.99 -3.65
CA GLN A 155 9.48 -31.73 -4.28
C GLN A 155 10.84 -31.38 -3.67
N ARG A 156 11.15 -30.09 -3.51
CA ARG A 156 12.39 -29.64 -2.85
C ARG A 156 12.48 -30.10 -1.40
N ARG A 157 11.35 -30.21 -0.69
CA ARG A 157 11.31 -30.73 0.68
C ARG A 157 11.62 -32.23 0.72
N HIS A 158 11.18 -33.00 -0.26
CA HIS A 158 11.50 -34.43 -0.37
C HIS A 158 12.96 -34.65 -0.80
N GLU A 159 13.50 -33.83 -1.70
CA GLU A 159 14.90 -33.89 -2.13
C GLU A 159 15.87 -33.48 -1.00
N GLY A 160 15.53 -32.46 -0.20
CA GLY A 160 16.30 -32.05 0.99
C GLY A 160 16.20 -33.01 2.19
N GLN A 161 15.32 -34.03 2.14
CA GLN A 161 15.22 -35.06 3.17
C GLN A 161 16.16 -36.26 2.91
N PHE A 162 16.71 -36.38 1.70
CA PHE A 162 17.67 -37.43 1.34
C PHE A 162 19.15 -37.01 1.49
N GLU A 163 19.45 -35.71 1.67
CA GLU A 163 20.81 -35.23 1.98
C GLU A 163 21.10 -35.12 3.50
N GLY A 164 20.20 -35.59 4.37
CA GLY A 164 20.36 -35.54 5.82
C GLY A 164 20.82 -36.84 6.50
N GLN A 165 21.11 -37.91 5.75
CA GLN A 165 21.47 -39.20 6.35
C GLN A 165 22.61 -39.89 5.59
N SER A 166 23.82 -39.34 5.67
CA SER A 166 25.06 -40.06 5.37
C SER A 166 26.25 -39.46 6.12
N GLY A 167 26.75 -40.24 7.09
CA GLY A 167 28.04 -40.07 7.78
C GLY A 167 27.99 -39.09 8.96
N ASP A 168 28.71 -39.25 10.05
CA ASP A 168 29.69 -40.25 10.50
C ASP A 168 29.94 -39.97 12.00
N GLY A 169 30.44 -40.97 12.72
CA GLY A 169 30.63 -40.98 14.16
C GLY A 169 31.51 -39.86 14.72
N GLY A 170 31.18 -39.44 15.92
CA GLY A 170 31.99 -38.52 16.73
C GLY A 170 31.47 -38.52 18.16
N GLY A 171 32.03 -39.39 19.00
CA GLY A 171 31.55 -39.62 20.36
C GLY A 171 31.82 -38.48 21.34
N GLN A 172 30.94 -38.36 22.32
CA GLN A 172 31.13 -37.88 23.71
C GLN A 172 29.74 -37.53 24.27
N GLY A 173 29.34 -37.84 25.49
CA GLY A 173 29.94 -38.62 26.56
C GLY A 173 28.80 -39.05 27.46
N VAL A 174 28.91 -40.25 28.03
CA VAL A 174 28.01 -40.75 29.05
C VAL A 174 28.26 -39.93 30.32
N VAL A 175 27.26 -39.22 30.82
CA VAL A 175 27.21 -38.79 32.22
C VAL A 175 26.02 -39.51 32.85
N LEU A 176 26.34 -40.45 33.73
CA LEU A 176 25.39 -41.21 34.55
C LEU A 176 24.69 -40.30 35.57
N PRO A 177 23.44 -40.60 35.97
CA PRO A 177 22.72 -39.83 36.99
C PRO A 177 23.18 -40.24 38.39
N GLY A 178 23.60 -39.27 39.20
CA GLY A 178 23.83 -39.42 40.63
C GLY A 178 22.59 -39.04 41.43
N ALA A 179 22.16 -39.95 42.30
CA ALA A 179 21.23 -39.72 43.42
C ALA A 179 21.97 -39.14 44.63
#